data_AF-A0A3C0SKW9-F1
#
_entry.id   AF-A0A3C0SKW9-F1
#
_cell.length_a   1.000
_cell.length_b   1.000
_cell.length_c   1.000
_cell.angle_alpha   90.00
_cell.angle_beta   90.00
_cell.angle_gamma   90.00
#
_symmetry.space_group_name_H-M   'P 1'
#
loop_
_entity.id
_entity.type
_entity.pdbx_description
1 polymer ?
#
loop_
_entity_poly.entity_id
_entity_poly.type
_entity_poly.pdbx_seq_one_letter_code
_entity_poly.pdbx_strand_id
1 'polypeptide(L)'
;INIAAERDGYTLTDRGTFIKYEDNHKGNPPLVILVEGDEVLFNQYSVIAVNPVRGDHIRYDLALKFSDWMRSDKVQKMIGEFTLLGKPLFVPNAK
;
A
#
# COMPACT_ATOMS: atom_id res chain seq x y z
N ILE A 1 9.63 5.78 -13.37
CA ILE A 1 9.43 7.25 -13.32
C ILE A 1 10.53 8.00 -14.07
N ASN A 2 11.82 7.92 -13.66
CA ASN A 2 12.91 8.68 -14.30
C ASN A 2 12.98 8.57 -15.84
N ILE A 3 12.96 7.36 -16.39
CA ILE A 3 12.98 7.16 -17.86
C ILE A 3 11.78 7.83 -18.55
N ALA A 4 10.61 7.83 -17.92
CA ALA A 4 9.43 8.50 -18.48
C ALA A 4 9.60 10.03 -18.42
N ALA A 5 10.18 10.56 -17.35
CA ALA A 5 10.49 11.99 -17.23
C ALA A 5 11.51 12.44 -18.29
N GLU A 6 12.57 11.66 -18.51
CA GLU A 6 13.61 11.93 -19.53
C GLU A 6 13.09 11.88 -20.96
N ARG A 7 11.95 11.21 -21.20
CA ARG A 7 11.36 11.00 -22.53
C ARG A 7 10.04 11.76 -22.73
N ASP A 8 9.70 12.68 -21.84
CA ASP A 8 8.42 13.40 -21.86
C ASP A 8 7.21 12.46 -22.02
N GLY A 9 7.24 11.33 -21.30
CA GLY A 9 6.29 10.23 -21.42
C GLY A 9 5.44 9.98 -20.18
N TYR A 10 4.59 8.95 -20.27
CA TYR A 10 3.71 8.51 -19.19
C TYR A 10 4.19 7.18 -18.59
N THR A 11 3.84 6.92 -17.33
CA THR A 11 4.15 5.66 -16.66
C THR A 11 3.12 5.36 -15.56
N LEU A 12 2.85 4.08 -15.31
CA LEU A 12 2.09 3.63 -14.16
C LEU A 12 3.05 3.35 -13.00
N THR A 13 2.73 3.82 -11.80
CA THR A 13 3.55 3.63 -10.59
C THR A 13 2.63 3.46 -9.37
N ASP A 14 3.11 2.79 -8.33
CA ASP A 14 2.46 2.86 -7.03
C ASP A 14 2.63 4.26 -6.42
N ARG A 15 1.67 4.65 -5.57
CA ARG A 15 1.62 5.98 -4.95
C ARG A 15 2.77 6.21 -3.96
N GLY A 16 3.26 5.18 -3.28
CA GLY A 16 4.37 5.29 -2.34
C GLY A 16 5.67 5.68 -3.04
N THR A 17 5.96 5.07 -4.18
CA THR A 17 7.10 5.41 -5.04
C THR A 17 6.96 6.84 -5.58
N PHE A 18 5.77 7.25 -6.02
CA PHE A 18 5.55 8.63 -6.48
C PHE A 18 5.78 9.67 -5.38
N ILE A 19 5.29 9.42 -4.16
CA ILE A 19 5.50 10.31 -3.00
C ILE A 19 7.01 10.51 -2.72
N LYS A 20 7.79 9.42 -2.72
CA LYS A 20 9.25 9.51 -2.55
C LYS A 20 9.94 10.23 -3.71
N TYR A 21 9.47 9.98 -4.94
CA TYR A 21 9.98 10.65 -6.12
C TYR A 21 9.75 12.15 -6.06
N GLU A 22 8.55 12.58 -5.69
CA GLU A 22 8.20 13.99 -5.50
C GLU A 22 9.02 14.65 -4.38
N ASP A 23 9.21 13.96 -3.24
CA ASP A 23 10.05 14.43 -2.13
C ASP A 23 11.51 14.62 -2.57
N ASN A 24 12.08 13.69 -3.34
CA ASN A 24 13.41 13.83 -3.92
C ASN A 24 13.52 15.06 -4.86
N HIS A 25 12.41 15.50 -5.44
CA HIS A 25 12.30 16.72 -6.25
C HIS A 25 11.82 17.94 -5.43
N LYS A 26 11.89 17.86 -4.09
CA LYS A 26 11.51 18.93 -3.16
C LYS A 26 10.07 19.43 -3.38
N GLY A 27 9.16 18.52 -3.71
CA GLY A 27 7.76 18.85 -3.97
C GLY A 27 7.47 19.41 -5.36
N ASN A 28 8.45 19.49 -6.26
CA ASN A 28 8.27 20.00 -7.62
C ASN A 28 8.83 19.02 -8.69
N PRO A 29 8.28 17.80 -8.80
CA PRO A 29 8.72 16.82 -9.77
C PRO A 29 8.33 17.22 -11.22
N PRO A 30 9.13 16.82 -12.23
CA PRO A 30 8.79 17.06 -13.63
C PRO A 30 7.61 16.21 -14.13
N LEU A 31 7.31 15.07 -13.47
CA LEU A 31 6.10 14.30 -13.71
C LEU A 31 5.09 14.51 -12.59
N VAL A 32 3.83 14.71 -12.96
CA VAL A 32 2.69 14.89 -12.05
C VAL A 32 1.70 13.73 -12.17
N ILE A 33 0.83 13.55 -11.18
CA ILE A 33 -0.26 12.59 -11.28
C ILE A 33 -1.33 13.15 -12.21
N LEU A 34 -1.75 12.34 -13.18
CA LEU A 34 -2.77 12.71 -14.16
C LEU A 34 -4.04 11.86 -14.06
N VAL A 35 -3.92 10.63 -13.55
CA VAL A 35 -5.02 9.68 -13.39
C VAL A 35 -4.87 8.99 -12.03
N GLU A 36 -5.92 9.03 -11.21
CA GLU A 36 -6.00 8.33 -9.92
C GLU A 36 -7.46 8.14 -9.49
N GLY A 37 -7.70 7.18 -8.59
CA GLY A 37 -9.00 6.98 -7.93
C GLY A 37 -9.86 5.85 -8.49
N ASP A 38 -9.59 5.38 -9.71
CA ASP A 38 -10.32 4.25 -10.29
C ASP A 38 -10.10 2.94 -9.49
N GLU A 39 -11.17 2.17 -9.30
CA GLU A 39 -11.13 0.90 -8.56
C GLU A 39 -10.13 -0.10 -9.15
N VAL A 40 -9.94 -0.08 -10.48
CA VAL A 40 -8.97 -0.93 -11.19
C VAL A 40 -7.51 -0.62 -10.84
N LEU A 41 -7.25 0.55 -10.25
CA LEU A 41 -5.93 0.96 -9.77
C LEU A 41 -5.70 0.58 -8.29
N PHE A 42 -6.72 0.04 -7.61
CA PHE A 42 -6.58 -0.35 -6.21
C PHE A 42 -5.68 -1.58 -6.09
N ASN A 43 -4.69 -1.47 -5.20
CA ASN A 43 -3.81 -2.57 -4.86
C ASN A 43 -4.30 -3.22 -3.56
N GLN A 44 -5.19 -4.21 -3.68
CA GLN A 44 -5.80 -4.88 -2.53
C GLN A 44 -4.78 -5.77 -1.79
N TYR A 45 -4.75 -5.66 -0.46
CA TYR A 45 -3.97 -6.53 0.41
C TYR A 45 -4.86 -7.51 1.18
N SER A 46 -4.33 -8.68 1.51
CA SER A 46 -5.02 -9.72 2.27
C SER A 46 -4.05 -10.49 3.17
N VAL A 47 -4.52 -10.89 4.34
CA VAL A 47 -3.81 -11.81 5.24
C VAL A 47 -4.33 -13.22 4.98
N ILE A 48 -3.44 -14.15 4.63
CA ILE A 48 -3.79 -15.54 4.35
C ILE A 48 -3.01 -16.43 5.31
N ALA A 49 -3.72 -17.10 6.22
CA ALA A 49 -3.10 -18.07 7.13
C ALA A 49 -2.69 -19.33 6.36
N VAL A 50 -1.45 -19.78 6.56
CA VAL A 50 -0.94 -21.01 5.93
C VAL A 50 -1.69 -22.22 6.50
N ASN A 51 -2.15 -23.12 5.63
CA ASN A 51 -2.88 -24.32 6.04
C ASN A 51 -2.02 -25.21 6.97
N PRO A 52 -2.47 -25.49 8.22
CA PRO A 52 -1.69 -26.25 9.20
C PRO A 52 -1.41 -27.70 8.79
N VAL A 53 -2.22 -28.28 7.88
CA VAL A 53 -1.99 -29.64 7.34
C VAL A 53 -0.66 -29.73 6.58
N ARG A 54 -0.08 -28.59 6.16
CA ARG A 54 1.21 -28.55 5.46
C ARG A 54 2.43 -28.72 6.38
N GLY A 55 2.26 -28.73 7.71
CA GLY A 55 3.34 -29.10 8.64
C GLY A 55 3.19 -28.55 10.05
N ASP A 56 3.69 -29.30 11.03
CA ASP A 56 3.51 -29.05 12.47
C ASP A 56 4.24 -27.79 13.01
N HIS A 57 5.16 -27.24 12.22
CA HIS A 57 5.85 -25.98 12.56
C HIS A 57 4.95 -24.75 12.32
N ILE A 58 3.84 -24.90 11.61
CA ILE A 58 2.94 -23.81 11.27
C ILE A 58 2.15 -23.38 12.52
N ARG A 59 2.33 -22.12 12.91
CA ARG A 59 1.63 -21.49 14.03
C ARG A 59 0.31 -20.87 13.57
N TYR A 60 -0.65 -21.73 13.22
CA TYR A 60 -1.93 -21.30 12.65
C TYR A 60 -2.73 -20.41 13.61
N ASP A 61 -2.70 -20.70 14.91
CA ASP A 61 -3.35 -19.90 15.94
C ASP A 61 -2.79 -18.46 16.00
N LEU A 62 -1.47 -18.30 15.85
CA LEU A 62 -0.82 -16.99 15.81
C LEU A 62 -1.17 -16.23 14.51
N ALA A 63 -1.25 -16.94 13.38
CA ALA A 63 -1.67 -16.34 12.12
C ALA A 63 -3.10 -15.81 12.19
N LEU A 64 -4.02 -16.55 12.82
CA LEU A 64 -5.39 -16.08 13.05
C LEU A 64 -5.44 -14.87 14.00
N LYS A 65 -4.70 -14.91 15.11
CA LYS A 65 -4.58 -13.76 16.02
C LYS A 65 -4.10 -12.50 15.30
N PHE A 66 -3.12 -12.64 14.40
CA PHE A 66 -2.66 -11.51 13.58
C PHE A 66 -3.73 -11.04 12.60
N SER A 67 -4.42 -11.96 11.91
CA SER A 67 -5.52 -11.63 11.00
C SER A 67 -6.64 -10.85 11.70
N ASP A 68 -7.06 -11.29 12.89
CA ASP A 68 -8.09 -10.62 13.68
C ASP A 68 -7.62 -9.26 14.21
N TRP A 69 -6.37 -9.17 14.67
CA TRP A 69 -5.78 -7.90 15.06
C TRP A 69 -5.76 -6.90 13.90
N MET A 70 -5.30 -7.32 12.73
CA MET A 70 -5.25 -6.49 11.51
C MET A 70 -6.63 -5.96 11.11
N ARG A 71 -7.69 -6.76 11.30
CA ARG A 71 -9.07 -6.37 11.00
C ARG A 71 -9.74 -5.51 12.06
N SER A 72 -9.23 -5.47 13.29
CA SER A 72 -9.84 -4.69 14.37
C SER A 72 -9.98 -3.20 14.03
N ASP A 73 -11.06 -2.56 14.50
CA ASP A 73 -11.33 -1.13 14.25
C ASP A 73 -10.15 -0.22 14.60
N LYS A 74 -9.47 -0.54 15.72
CA LYS A 74 -8.28 0.18 16.17
C LYS A 74 -7.17 0.13 15.11
N VAL A 75 -6.89 -1.03 14.56
CA VAL A 75 -5.79 -1.21 13.61
C VAL A 75 -6.18 -0.72 12.22
N GLN A 76 -7.43 -0.91 11.79
CA GLN A 76 -7.94 -0.29 10.57
C GLN A 76 -7.82 1.25 10.62
N LYS A 77 -8.13 1.86 11.77
CA LYS A 77 -7.90 3.29 11.99
C LYS A 77 -6.41 3.64 11.88
N MET A 78 -5.52 2.90 12.55
CA MET A 78 -4.07 3.11 12.45
C MET A 78 -3.55 2.99 11.00
N ILE A 79 -4.10 2.07 10.20
CA ILE A 79 -3.76 1.91 8.79
C ILE A 79 -4.18 3.15 7.99
N GLY A 80 -5.41 3.65 8.19
CA GLY A 80 -5.90 4.86 7.51
C GLY A 80 -5.18 6.15 7.93
N GLU A 81 -4.68 6.20 9.16
CA GLU A 81 -3.89 7.33 9.69
C GLU A 81 -2.41 7.26 9.30
N PHE A 82 -1.94 6.15 8.72
CA PHE A 82 -0.56 6.03 8.29
C PHE A 82 -0.25 7.00 7.15
N THR A 83 0.80 7.79 7.35
CA THR A 83 1.31 8.71 6.33
C THR A 83 2.73 8.36 5.90
N LEU A 84 3.00 8.45 4.61
CA LEU A 84 4.35 8.47 4.05
C LEU A 84 4.70 9.92 3.70
N LEU A 85 5.74 10.47 4.35
CA LEU A 85 6.18 11.86 4.14
C LEU A 85 5.03 12.87 4.25
N GLY A 86 4.16 12.68 5.25
CA GLY A 86 2.99 13.54 5.50
C GLY A 86 1.79 13.31 4.58
N LYS A 87 1.85 12.35 3.65
CA LYS A 87 0.76 12.04 2.71
C LYS A 87 0.09 10.69 3.05
N PRO A 88 -1.24 10.59 2.97
CA PRO A 88 -1.95 9.33 3.19
C PRO A 88 -1.57 8.31 2.10
N LEU A 89 -1.47 7.03 2.49
CA LEU A 89 -1.07 5.95 1.57
C LEU A 89 -2.03 4.78 1.50
N PHE A 90 -2.72 4.45 2.61
CA PHE A 90 -3.59 3.29 2.69
C PHE A 90 -5.03 3.68 2.97
N VAL A 91 -5.97 2.93 2.40
CA VAL A 91 -7.39 3.03 2.68
C VAL A 91 -7.84 1.70 3.29
N PRO A 92 -8.17 1.64 4.59
CA PRO A 92 -8.59 0.41 5.25
C PRO A 92 -9.95 -0.05 4.72
N ASN A 93 -10.10 -1.35 4.47
CA ASN A 93 -11.35 -1.94 3.96
C ASN A 93 -11.62 -3.37 4.45
N ALA A 94 -11.09 -3.74 5.62
CA ALA A 94 -11.36 -5.06 6.19
C ALA A 94 -12.85 -5.25 6.52
N LYS A 95 -13.32 -6.49 6.44
CA LYS A 95 -14.70 -6.93 6.73
C LYS A 95 -14.73 -8.00 7.81
#